data_AF-A0A3S4K628-F1
#
_entry.id   AF-A0A3S4K628-F1
#
_cell.length_a   1.000
_cell.length_b   1.000
_cell.length_c   1.000
_cell.angle_alpha   90.00
_cell.angle_beta   90.00
_cell.angle_gamma   90.00
#
_symmetry.space_group_name_H-M   'P 1'
#
loop_
_entity.id
_entity.type
_entity.pdbx_description
1 polymer ?
#
loop_
_entity_poly.entity_id
_entity_poly.type
_entity_poly.pdbx_seq_one_letter_code
_entity_poly.pdbx_strand_id
1 'polypeptide(L)'
;MEFSQPAAWRSDLALTPEDKVTGYNNFYEFGLDKADPAANAGSLKTEPWTLKISGEVAKPFTLDYDDLTHRFPLEERIYRMRCVEAWSMVVPWIGFPLYKLLAQAQPTSHAKYVAFETLYAPDDMPGQKDRFIGGGLKYPYVEGLRLDEAMHPLTLMTVGVYGKALPPQNGAPIRLIVPWKYGFKGIKSIVSIKLTRERPPTTWNLSAPNEYGFYANVNPHVDHPRWSQATERFIGSGGIL
;
A
#
# COMPACT_ATOMS: atom_id res chain seq x y z
N MET A 1 7.53 17.89 -7.66
CA MET A 1 7.77 17.05 -6.47
C MET A 1 9.27 16.98 -6.25
N GLU A 2 9.75 17.54 -5.14
CA GLU A 2 11.18 17.51 -4.78
C GLU A 2 11.44 16.31 -3.85
N PHE A 3 12.49 15.53 -4.13
CA PHE A 3 12.85 14.36 -3.32
C PHE A 3 14.36 14.11 -3.37
N SER A 4 14.86 13.42 -2.34
CA SER A 4 16.26 12.98 -2.25
C SER A 4 16.42 11.53 -2.69
N GLN A 5 17.66 11.10 -2.99
CA GLN A 5 17.99 9.70 -3.33
C GLN A 5 19.02 9.12 -2.33
N PRO A 6 18.60 8.76 -1.10
CA PRO A 6 19.54 8.28 -0.09
C PRO A 6 20.31 7.05 -0.56
N ALA A 7 21.62 7.00 -0.30
CA ALA A 7 22.49 5.92 -0.77
C ALA A 7 22.01 4.52 -0.35
N ALA A 8 21.42 4.39 0.84
CA ALA A 8 20.90 3.14 1.36
C ALA A 8 19.73 2.55 0.56
N TRP A 9 19.02 3.35 -0.23
CA TRP A 9 17.82 2.94 -0.98
C TRP A 9 18.02 2.96 -2.50
N ARG A 10 19.22 3.30 -2.96
CA ARG A 10 19.65 3.12 -4.34
C ARG A 10 20.02 1.65 -4.57
N SER A 11 19.81 1.16 -5.78
CA SER A 11 20.05 -0.24 -6.12
C SER A 11 20.28 -0.39 -7.61
N ASP A 12 21.16 -1.33 -7.99
CA ASP A 12 21.41 -1.71 -9.38
C ASP A 12 20.45 -2.81 -9.88
N LEU A 13 19.31 -2.98 -9.20
CA LEU A 13 18.30 -3.95 -9.60
C LEU A 13 17.65 -3.52 -10.91
N ALA A 14 17.42 -4.47 -11.82
CA ALA A 14 16.64 -4.22 -13.02
C ALA A 14 15.24 -3.74 -12.65
N LEU A 15 14.91 -2.51 -13.05
CA LEU A 15 13.62 -1.90 -12.74
C LEU A 15 12.49 -2.52 -13.59
N THR A 16 11.30 -2.63 -13.01
CA THR A 16 10.09 -2.94 -13.77
C THR A 16 9.66 -1.71 -14.55
N PRO A 17 9.48 -1.76 -15.88
CA PRO A 17 9.09 -0.59 -16.68
C PRO A 17 7.88 0.17 -16.12
N GLU A 18 7.90 1.52 -16.23
CA GLU A 18 6.85 2.40 -15.70
C GLU A 18 5.46 1.98 -16.21
N ASP A 19 5.33 1.66 -17.50
CA ASP A 19 4.07 1.21 -18.12
C ASP A 19 3.49 -0.04 -17.46
N LYS A 20 4.33 -0.97 -16.98
CA LYS A 20 3.89 -2.16 -16.26
C LYS A 20 3.58 -1.86 -14.80
N VAL A 21 4.36 -1.00 -14.15
CA VAL A 21 4.07 -0.54 -12.77
C VAL A 21 2.70 0.15 -12.71
N THR A 22 2.32 0.88 -13.76
CA THR A 22 1.08 1.65 -13.84
C THR A 22 -0.01 0.99 -14.68
N GLY A 23 0.23 -0.21 -15.22
CA GLY A 23 -0.70 -0.94 -16.08
C GLY A 23 -1.02 -2.36 -15.63
N TYR A 24 -0.19 -2.95 -14.74
CA TYR A 24 -0.40 -4.29 -14.17
C TYR A 24 -0.62 -4.18 -12.66
N ASN A 25 -1.89 -4.08 -12.25
CA ASN A 25 -2.25 -3.69 -10.89
C ASN A 25 -3.33 -4.60 -10.30
N ASN A 26 -3.28 -4.77 -8.97
CA ASN A 26 -4.43 -5.23 -8.19
C ASN A 26 -5.02 -4.02 -7.46
N PHE A 27 -6.25 -3.63 -7.78
CA PHE A 27 -7.01 -2.63 -7.03
C PHE A 27 -8.51 -2.93 -7.19
N TYR A 28 -9.05 -3.78 -6.31
CA TYR A 28 -10.34 -4.45 -6.57
C TYR A 28 -11.52 -3.49 -6.49
N GLU A 29 -11.37 -2.34 -5.83
CA GLU A 29 -12.25 -1.18 -5.92
C GLU A 29 -12.52 -0.73 -7.36
N PHE A 30 -11.65 -1.08 -8.31
CA PHE A 30 -11.73 -0.73 -9.72
C PHE A 30 -11.83 -1.93 -10.67
N GLY A 31 -11.89 -3.17 -10.16
CA GLY A 31 -11.98 -4.40 -10.95
C GLY A 31 -10.92 -5.45 -10.61
N LEU A 32 -11.11 -6.66 -11.13
CA LEU A 32 -10.29 -7.84 -10.81
C LEU A 32 -9.15 -8.07 -11.78
N ASP A 33 -9.35 -7.71 -13.05
CA ASP A 33 -8.34 -7.91 -14.07
C ASP A 33 -7.21 -6.91 -13.87
N LYS A 34 -6.01 -7.31 -14.27
CA LYS A 34 -4.79 -6.55 -13.99
C LYS A 34 -4.78 -5.16 -14.63
N ALA A 35 -5.54 -5.00 -15.72
CA ALA A 35 -5.71 -3.75 -16.46
C ALA A 35 -6.88 -2.90 -15.95
N ASP A 36 -7.84 -3.48 -15.21
CA ASP A 36 -9.04 -2.76 -14.76
C ASP A 36 -8.70 -1.50 -13.95
N PRO A 37 -7.74 -1.54 -12.99
CA PRO A 37 -7.38 -0.33 -12.25
C PRO A 37 -6.87 0.79 -13.15
N ALA A 38 -6.04 0.47 -14.15
CA ALA A 38 -5.49 1.48 -15.06
C ALA A 38 -6.58 2.08 -15.97
N ALA A 39 -7.58 1.29 -16.36
CA ALA A 39 -8.71 1.74 -17.15
C ALA A 39 -9.73 2.56 -16.36
N ASN A 40 -9.97 2.20 -15.10
CA ASN A 40 -11.13 2.69 -14.34
C ASN A 40 -10.78 3.70 -13.24
N ALA A 41 -9.55 3.71 -12.71
CA ALA A 41 -9.21 4.54 -11.55
C ALA A 41 -9.13 6.05 -11.84
N GLY A 42 -9.26 6.47 -13.10
CA GLY A 42 -9.34 7.88 -13.48
C GLY A 42 -10.58 8.62 -12.93
N SER A 43 -11.63 7.89 -12.51
CA SER A 43 -12.80 8.47 -11.82
C SER A 43 -12.48 8.92 -10.39
N LEU A 44 -11.41 8.41 -9.78
CA LEU A 44 -11.07 8.69 -8.40
C LEU A 44 -10.58 10.13 -8.24
N LYS A 45 -11.31 10.91 -7.43
CA LYS A 45 -10.84 12.23 -7.00
C LYS A 45 -9.81 12.08 -5.90
N THR A 46 -8.55 12.32 -6.23
CA THR A 46 -7.43 12.27 -5.29
C THR A 46 -7.10 13.62 -4.66
N GLU A 47 -7.78 14.68 -5.11
CA GLU A 47 -7.65 16.05 -4.60
C GLU A 47 -9.03 16.72 -4.59
N PRO A 48 -9.47 17.33 -3.46
CA PRO A 48 -8.79 17.37 -2.17
C PRO A 48 -8.71 15.99 -1.50
N TRP A 49 -7.76 15.82 -0.57
CA TRP A 49 -7.61 14.59 0.22
C TRP A 49 -7.61 14.89 1.71
N THR A 50 -8.02 13.91 2.52
CA THR A 50 -7.97 14.00 3.98
C THR A 50 -7.45 12.68 4.55
N LEU A 51 -6.32 12.74 5.23
CA LEU A 51 -5.76 11.62 5.97
C LEU A 51 -5.83 11.90 7.48
N LYS A 52 -6.61 11.10 8.20
CA LYS A 52 -6.80 11.26 9.65
C LYS A 52 -5.90 10.32 10.45
N ILE A 53 -5.17 10.87 11.42
CA ILE A 53 -4.34 10.12 12.38
C ILE A 53 -5.03 10.17 13.75
N SER A 54 -5.36 9.01 14.31
CA SER A 54 -6.18 8.91 15.53
C SER A 54 -5.92 7.65 16.37
N GLY A 55 -6.72 7.43 17.41
CA GLY A 55 -6.66 6.24 18.27
C GLY A 55 -5.78 6.43 19.50
N GLU A 56 -4.94 5.44 19.81
CA GLU A 56 -3.98 5.45 20.92
C GLU A 56 -2.79 6.38 20.63
N VAL A 57 -3.07 7.67 20.51
CA VAL A 57 -2.11 8.76 20.23
C VAL A 57 -2.35 9.91 21.19
N ALA A 58 -1.28 10.59 21.62
CA ALA A 58 -1.39 11.80 22.44
C ALA A 58 -1.73 13.05 21.61
N LYS A 59 -1.35 13.08 20.33
CA LYS A 59 -1.57 14.20 19.41
C LYS A 59 -2.26 13.73 18.13
N PRO A 60 -3.59 13.51 18.11
CA PRO A 60 -4.30 13.23 16.88
C PRO A 60 -4.27 14.45 15.95
N PHE A 61 -4.13 14.23 14.65
CA PHE A 61 -4.13 15.30 13.65
C PHE A 61 -4.65 14.77 12.30
N THR A 62 -4.87 15.70 11.37
CA THR A 62 -5.26 15.41 10.00
C THR A 62 -4.24 16.05 9.06
N LEU A 63 -3.97 15.39 7.93
CA LEU A 63 -3.23 15.93 6.81
C LEU A 63 -4.19 16.17 5.64
N ASP A 64 -4.06 17.31 4.97
CA ASP A 64 -4.66 17.52 3.65
C ASP A 64 -3.75 16.98 2.53
N TYR A 65 -4.09 17.21 1.27
CA TYR A 65 -3.31 16.77 0.12
C TYR A 65 -1.91 17.39 0.05
N ASP A 66 -1.79 18.70 0.32
CA ASP A 66 -0.51 19.43 0.27
C ASP A 66 0.46 18.93 1.34
N ASP A 67 -0.06 18.64 2.54
CA ASP A 67 0.70 18.03 3.63
C ASP A 67 1.34 16.69 3.21
N LEU A 68 0.68 15.88 2.38
CA LEU A 68 1.22 14.58 1.95
C LEU A 68 2.53 14.72 1.16
N THR A 69 2.71 15.84 0.46
CA THR A 69 3.84 16.06 -0.45
C THR A 69 4.86 17.07 0.08
N HIS A 70 4.50 17.92 1.05
CA HIS A 70 5.38 18.99 1.55
C HIS A 70 5.72 18.88 3.05
N ARG A 71 4.91 18.20 3.87
CA ARG A 71 5.13 18.16 5.34
C ARG A 71 6.36 17.34 5.75
N PHE A 72 6.75 16.38 4.93
CA PHE A 72 7.89 15.50 5.19
C PHE A 72 8.84 15.51 4.01
N PRO A 73 10.18 15.51 4.24
CA PRO A 73 11.14 15.35 3.17
C PRO A 73 10.93 14.01 2.45
N LEU A 74 10.76 14.08 1.13
CA LEU A 74 10.55 12.91 0.30
C LEU A 74 11.88 12.24 -0.06
N GLU A 75 11.83 10.91 -0.17
CA GLU A 75 12.95 10.04 -0.48
C GLU A 75 12.50 9.08 -1.60
N GLU A 76 13.33 8.92 -2.63
CA GLU A 76 13.20 7.81 -3.56
C GLU A 76 13.81 6.54 -2.95
N ARG A 77 13.08 5.43 -3.04
CA ARG A 77 13.52 4.13 -2.58
C ARG A 77 13.19 3.06 -3.62
N ILE A 78 14.23 2.40 -4.11
CA ILE A 78 14.09 1.28 -5.05
C ILE A 78 13.82 0.01 -4.23
N TYR A 79 12.57 -0.44 -4.22
CA TYR A 79 12.17 -1.64 -3.52
C TYR A 79 11.67 -2.72 -4.46
N ARG A 80 11.95 -3.98 -4.09
CA ARG A 80 11.20 -5.12 -4.63
C ARG A 80 9.79 -5.09 -4.03
N MET A 81 8.79 -5.37 -4.85
CA MET A 81 7.40 -5.54 -4.43
C MET A 81 6.94 -6.93 -4.87
N ARG A 82 6.51 -7.76 -3.91
CA ARG A 82 6.13 -9.16 -4.14
C ARG A 82 4.64 -9.34 -3.87
N CYS A 83 3.83 -9.57 -4.90
CA CYS A 83 2.43 -9.93 -4.73
C CYS A 83 2.31 -11.39 -4.28
N VAL A 84 1.29 -11.75 -3.49
CA VAL A 84 1.07 -13.13 -3.03
C VAL A 84 0.84 -14.12 -4.20
N GLU A 85 0.36 -13.63 -5.34
CA GLU A 85 0.09 -14.37 -6.58
C GLU A 85 1.36 -14.79 -7.36
N ALA A 86 2.49 -14.91 -6.69
CA ALA A 86 3.77 -15.34 -7.26
C ALA A 86 4.29 -14.47 -8.42
N TRP A 87 4.04 -13.15 -8.39
CA TRP A 87 4.69 -12.18 -9.27
C TRP A 87 5.34 -11.04 -8.49
N SER A 88 6.41 -10.46 -9.04
CA SER A 88 7.17 -9.41 -8.38
C SER A 88 7.59 -8.28 -9.33
N MET A 89 7.81 -7.11 -8.76
CA MET A 89 8.31 -5.92 -9.44
C MET A 89 9.50 -5.32 -8.69
N VAL A 90 10.29 -4.49 -9.35
CA VAL A 90 11.25 -3.58 -8.72
C VAL A 90 10.84 -2.16 -9.09
N VAL A 91 10.51 -1.34 -8.09
CA VAL A 91 9.85 -0.06 -8.32
C VAL A 91 10.55 1.06 -7.55
N PRO A 92 10.85 2.20 -8.20
CA PRO A 92 11.37 3.40 -7.55
C PRO A 92 10.21 4.20 -6.91
N TRP A 93 9.88 3.86 -5.66
CA TRP A 93 8.84 4.56 -4.89
C TRP A 93 9.35 5.88 -4.35
N ILE A 94 8.48 6.88 -4.24
CA ILE A 94 8.78 8.17 -3.62
C ILE A 94 7.84 8.39 -2.43
N GLY A 95 8.41 8.72 -1.28
CA GLY A 95 7.63 8.88 -0.06
C GLY A 95 8.45 9.28 1.15
N PHE A 96 7.84 9.16 2.32
CA PHE A 96 8.50 9.37 3.60
C PHE A 96 8.25 8.16 4.51
N PRO A 97 9.20 7.80 5.39
CA PRO A 97 9.03 6.64 6.25
C PRO A 97 7.91 6.87 7.28
N LEU A 98 7.07 5.87 7.49
CA LEU A 98 5.86 5.96 8.33
C LEU A 98 6.18 6.39 9.77
N TYR A 99 7.35 6.00 10.31
CA TYR A 99 7.74 6.39 11.65
C TYR A 99 7.80 7.92 11.85
N LYS A 100 8.10 8.73 10.82
CA LYS A 100 8.14 10.20 10.94
C LYS A 100 6.73 10.76 11.21
N LEU A 101 5.72 10.21 10.54
CA LEU A 101 4.31 10.56 10.75
C LEU A 101 3.84 10.09 12.13
N LEU A 102 4.16 8.85 12.50
CA LEU A 102 3.78 8.32 13.82
C LEU A 102 4.45 9.09 14.96
N ALA A 103 5.71 9.50 14.81
CA ALA A 103 6.41 10.30 15.80
C ALA A 103 5.70 11.63 16.10
N GLN A 104 5.12 12.30 15.10
CA GLN A 104 4.31 13.50 15.31
C GLN A 104 3.04 13.22 16.11
N ALA A 105 2.44 12.03 15.91
CA ALA A 105 1.20 11.64 16.59
C ALA A 105 1.42 11.27 18.06
N GLN A 106 2.66 10.90 18.43
CA GLN A 106 3.05 10.48 19.77
C GLN A 106 2.20 9.29 20.27
N PRO A 107 2.44 8.07 19.76
CA PRO A 107 1.74 6.85 20.19
C PRO A 107 1.79 6.71 21.72
N THR A 108 0.68 6.35 22.34
CA THR A 108 0.66 6.09 23.79
C THR A 108 1.35 4.76 24.11
N SER A 109 1.66 4.53 25.38
CA SER A 109 2.17 3.23 25.87
C SER A 109 1.20 2.06 25.67
N HIS A 110 -0.07 2.32 25.34
CA HIS A 110 -1.06 1.29 25.08
C HIS A 110 -1.19 0.94 23.59
N ALA A 111 -0.61 1.73 22.69
CA ALA A 111 -0.61 1.42 21.27
C ALA A 111 0.26 0.18 20.99
N LYS A 112 -0.32 -0.84 20.34
CA LYS A 112 0.40 -2.06 19.94
C LYS A 112 0.34 -2.33 18.44
N TYR A 113 -0.65 -1.75 17.76
CA TYR A 113 -0.89 -1.95 16.33
C TYR A 113 -1.28 -0.63 15.67
N VAL A 114 -1.15 -0.60 14.35
CA VAL A 114 -1.63 0.48 13.49
C VAL A 114 -2.64 -0.12 12.52
N ALA A 115 -3.85 0.42 12.50
CA ALA A 115 -4.92 0.08 11.57
C ALA A 115 -4.99 1.14 10.46
N PHE A 116 -5.16 0.70 9.23
CA PHE A 116 -5.25 1.53 8.04
C PHE A 116 -6.58 1.27 7.35
N GLU A 117 -7.18 2.31 6.76
CA GLU A 117 -8.42 2.22 6.02
C GLU A 117 -8.32 3.01 4.71
N THR A 118 -8.73 2.37 3.62
CA THR A 118 -8.85 2.96 2.28
C THR A 118 -10.15 3.77 2.18
N LEU A 119 -10.17 4.77 1.31
CA LEU A 119 -11.38 5.54 1.00
C LEU A 119 -12.57 4.62 0.66
N TYR A 120 -13.73 4.91 1.25
CA TYR A 120 -15.01 4.37 0.83
C TYR A 120 -15.74 5.41 -0.02
N ALA A 121 -15.84 5.14 -1.32
CA ALA A 121 -16.46 6.02 -2.31
C ALA A 121 -17.12 5.18 -3.41
N PRO A 122 -18.23 4.47 -3.13
CA PRO A 122 -18.83 3.52 -4.06
C PRO A 122 -19.31 4.15 -5.38
N ASP A 123 -19.53 5.47 -5.41
CA ASP A 123 -19.85 6.21 -6.63
C ASP A 123 -18.64 6.38 -7.56
N ASP A 124 -17.43 6.46 -7.00
CA ASP A 124 -16.18 6.62 -7.75
C ASP A 124 -15.42 5.28 -7.92
N MET A 125 -15.75 4.28 -7.08
CA MET A 125 -15.08 2.97 -6.98
C MET A 125 -16.07 1.83 -7.27
N PRO A 126 -16.22 1.40 -8.54
CA PRO A 126 -17.28 0.46 -8.94
C PRO A 126 -17.23 -0.90 -8.23
N GLY A 127 -16.03 -1.38 -7.88
CA GLY A 127 -15.86 -2.64 -7.14
C GLY A 127 -16.45 -2.60 -5.72
N GLN A 128 -16.70 -1.42 -5.15
CA GLN A 128 -17.35 -1.31 -3.84
C GLN A 128 -18.87 -1.55 -3.90
N LYS A 129 -19.49 -1.47 -5.09
CA LYS A 129 -20.94 -1.67 -5.29
C LYS A 129 -21.30 -3.09 -5.72
N ASP A 130 -20.46 -3.70 -6.54
CA ASP A 130 -20.74 -4.99 -7.15
C ASP A 130 -19.85 -6.10 -6.60
N ARG A 131 -20.48 -7.18 -6.12
CA ARG A 131 -19.78 -8.29 -5.48
C ARG A 131 -18.84 -9.02 -6.43
N PHE A 132 -19.16 -9.11 -7.72
CA PHE A 132 -18.33 -9.80 -8.71
C PHE A 132 -17.18 -8.91 -9.17
N ILE A 133 -17.45 -7.65 -9.51
CA ILE A 133 -16.41 -6.67 -9.89
C ILE A 133 -15.43 -6.45 -8.73
N GLY A 134 -15.94 -6.36 -7.51
CA GLY A 134 -15.16 -6.13 -6.29
C GLY A 134 -14.51 -7.37 -5.68
N GLY A 135 -14.63 -8.55 -6.30
CA GLY A 135 -14.01 -9.79 -5.81
C GLY A 135 -14.58 -10.30 -4.49
N GLY A 136 -15.76 -9.85 -4.09
CA GLY A 136 -16.43 -10.25 -2.86
C GLY A 136 -15.71 -9.79 -1.58
N LEU A 137 -14.80 -8.82 -1.67
CA LEU A 137 -14.17 -8.25 -0.48
C LEU A 137 -15.17 -7.39 0.30
N LYS A 138 -14.98 -7.34 1.63
CA LYS A 138 -15.71 -6.40 2.48
C LYS A 138 -15.02 -5.04 2.43
N TYR A 139 -15.68 -4.05 1.85
CA TYR A 139 -15.21 -2.67 1.74
C TYR A 139 -15.68 -1.78 2.91
N PRO A 140 -14.95 -0.69 3.25
CA PRO A 140 -13.67 -0.29 2.69
C PRO A 140 -12.56 -1.30 2.96
N TYR A 141 -11.52 -1.28 2.14
CA TYR A 141 -10.35 -2.10 2.38
C TYR A 141 -9.64 -1.63 3.65
N VAL A 142 -9.29 -2.58 4.52
CA VAL A 142 -8.64 -2.34 5.81
C VAL A 142 -7.42 -3.22 5.97
N GLU A 143 -6.38 -2.66 6.58
CA GLU A 143 -5.14 -3.38 6.87
C GLU A 143 -4.57 -3.02 8.22
N GLY A 144 -3.55 -3.77 8.64
CA GLY A 144 -2.90 -3.55 9.91
C GLY A 144 -1.46 -4.03 9.99
N LEU A 145 -0.69 -3.36 10.82
CA LEU A 145 0.69 -3.72 11.19
C LEU A 145 0.83 -3.75 12.71
N ARG A 146 1.78 -4.54 13.21
CA ARG A 146 2.28 -4.36 14.58
C ARG A 146 3.01 -3.01 14.64
N LEU A 147 2.99 -2.33 15.80
CA LEU A 147 3.53 -0.98 15.92
C LEU A 147 5.03 -0.90 15.55
N ASP A 148 5.82 -1.90 15.93
CA ASP A 148 7.24 -1.99 15.56
C ASP A 148 7.47 -2.15 14.05
N GLU A 149 6.62 -2.90 13.34
CA GLU A 149 6.63 -3.02 11.88
C GLU A 149 6.28 -1.69 11.21
N ALA A 150 5.31 -0.96 11.77
CA ALA A 150 4.93 0.37 11.30
C ALA A 150 6.03 1.42 11.56
N MET A 151 6.78 1.26 12.66
CA MET A 151 7.93 2.11 13.01
C MET A 151 9.23 1.69 12.31
N HIS A 152 9.25 0.54 11.64
CA HIS A 152 10.44 0.04 10.96
C HIS A 152 10.86 1.01 9.84
N PRO A 153 12.16 1.35 9.69
CA PRO A 153 12.62 2.36 8.74
C PRO A 153 12.32 2.02 7.28
N LEU A 154 12.08 0.75 6.94
CA LEU A 154 11.70 0.32 5.59
C LEU A 154 10.23 0.60 5.22
N THR A 155 9.33 0.75 6.21
CA THR A 155 7.91 0.99 5.96
C THR A 155 7.71 2.42 5.48
N LEU A 156 7.14 2.58 4.29
CA LEU A 156 7.09 3.84 3.56
C LEU A 156 5.64 4.26 3.32
N MET A 157 5.32 5.51 3.66
CA MET A 157 4.15 6.21 3.13
C MET A 157 4.54 6.78 1.77
N THR A 158 3.96 6.22 0.72
CA THR A 158 4.32 6.48 -0.66
C THR A 158 3.32 7.44 -1.28
N VAL A 159 3.83 8.47 -1.94
CA VAL A 159 3.05 9.53 -2.62
C VAL A 159 3.48 9.72 -4.07
N GLY A 160 4.57 9.07 -4.49
CA GLY A 160 5.04 9.10 -5.87
C GLY A 160 5.67 7.79 -6.34
N VAL A 161 5.89 7.72 -7.65
CA VAL A 161 6.58 6.63 -8.34
C VAL A 161 7.21 7.20 -9.61
N TYR A 162 8.40 6.71 -10.00
CA TYR A 162 9.06 7.14 -11.25
C TYR A 162 9.22 8.68 -11.39
N GLY A 163 9.58 9.35 -10.30
CA GLY A 163 9.79 10.81 -10.28
C GLY A 163 8.52 11.66 -10.28
N LYS A 164 7.33 11.05 -10.28
CA LYS A 164 6.03 11.72 -10.41
C LYS A 164 5.12 11.37 -9.23
N ALA A 165 4.02 12.11 -9.08
CA ALA A 165 2.95 11.74 -8.15
C ALA A 165 2.38 10.35 -8.52
N LEU A 166 1.85 9.62 -7.51
CA LEU A 166 1.22 8.33 -7.76
C LEU A 166 0.04 8.50 -8.72
N PRO A 167 -0.08 7.65 -9.75
CA PRO A 167 -1.31 7.58 -10.52
C PRO A 167 -2.39 6.80 -9.73
N PRO A 168 -3.69 7.06 -9.97
CA PRO A 168 -4.79 6.48 -9.18
C PRO A 168 -4.76 4.96 -9.03
N GLN A 169 -4.43 4.22 -10.10
CA GLN A 169 -4.35 2.76 -10.11
C GLN A 169 -3.29 2.19 -9.15
N ASN A 170 -2.27 2.97 -8.82
CA ASN A 170 -1.26 2.59 -7.83
C ASN A 170 -1.68 2.92 -6.39
N GLY A 171 -2.82 3.59 -6.17
CA GLY A 171 -3.34 3.91 -4.84
C GLY A 171 -3.10 5.35 -4.42
N ALA A 172 -3.13 6.29 -5.37
CA ALA A 172 -3.01 7.71 -5.09
C ALA A 172 -4.12 8.21 -4.14
N PRO A 173 -3.90 9.33 -3.43
CA PRO A 173 -2.66 10.11 -3.38
C PRO A 173 -1.62 9.56 -2.39
N ILE A 174 -2.01 8.60 -1.55
CA ILE A 174 -1.13 8.02 -0.53
C ILE A 174 -1.38 6.52 -0.34
N ARG A 175 -0.28 5.76 -0.33
CA ARG A 175 -0.28 4.29 -0.20
C ARG A 175 0.77 3.82 0.80
N LEU A 176 0.54 2.68 1.42
CA LEU A 176 1.51 2.01 2.29
C LEU A 176 2.41 1.07 1.48
N ILE A 177 3.70 1.06 1.78
CA ILE A 177 4.65 0.08 1.26
C ILE A 177 5.43 -0.58 2.39
N VAL A 178 5.41 -1.91 2.40
CA VAL A 178 6.10 -2.76 3.38
C VAL A 178 6.88 -3.84 2.61
N PRO A 179 8.13 -3.58 2.20
CA PRO A 179 8.79 -4.36 1.14
C PRO A 179 9.09 -5.82 1.49
N TRP A 180 9.08 -6.19 2.78
CA TRP A 180 9.32 -7.57 3.22
C TRP A 180 8.02 -8.40 3.37
N LYS A 181 6.86 -7.81 3.07
CA LYS A 181 5.55 -8.47 3.13
C LYS A 181 4.93 -8.63 1.75
N TYR A 182 3.98 -9.54 1.63
CA TYR A 182 3.19 -9.68 0.41
C TYR A 182 2.38 -8.41 0.11
N GLY A 183 2.18 -8.14 -1.18
CA GLY A 183 1.67 -6.87 -1.69
C GLY A 183 0.31 -6.43 -1.13
N PHE A 184 -0.54 -7.35 -0.68
CA PHE A 184 -1.83 -7.00 -0.08
C PHE A 184 -1.70 -6.21 1.24
N LYS A 185 -0.55 -6.30 1.92
CA LYS A 185 -0.27 -5.47 3.09
C LYS A 185 -0.05 -4.00 2.73
N GLY A 186 0.29 -3.70 1.48
CA GLY A 186 0.47 -2.34 0.96
C GLY A 186 -0.85 -1.70 0.56
N ILE A 187 -1.66 -1.35 1.56
CA ILE A 187 -2.97 -0.70 1.39
C ILE A 187 -2.88 0.62 0.59
N LYS A 188 -3.90 0.89 -0.22
CA LYS A 188 -3.96 2.00 -1.19
C LYS A 188 -4.93 3.10 -0.75
N SER A 189 -4.74 4.31 -1.25
CA SER A 189 -5.69 5.43 -1.11
C SER A 189 -6.19 5.60 0.33
N ILE A 190 -5.23 5.72 1.26
CA ILE A 190 -5.48 5.67 2.70
C ILE A 190 -6.15 6.97 3.16
N VAL A 191 -7.22 6.85 3.94
CA VAL A 191 -7.94 7.99 4.55
C VAL A 191 -7.85 8.00 6.08
N SER A 192 -7.51 6.87 6.70
CA SER A 192 -7.41 6.75 8.15
C SER A 192 -6.21 5.91 8.57
N ILE A 193 -5.48 6.40 9.58
CA ILE A 193 -4.44 5.68 10.33
C ILE A 193 -4.83 5.76 11.80
N LYS A 194 -5.18 4.62 12.39
CA LYS A 194 -5.62 4.52 13.79
C LYS A 194 -4.69 3.62 14.58
N LEU A 195 -4.09 4.14 15.65
CA LEU A 195 -3.33 3.31 16.58
C LEU A 195 -4.29 2.58 17.53
N THR A 196 -4.09 1.28 17.70
CA THR A 196 -4.98 0.40 18.46
C THR A 196 -4.22 -0.43 19.49
N ARG A 197 -4.94 -0.82 20.55
CA ARG A 197 -4.44 -1.73 21.60
C ARG A 197 -4.40 -3.17 21.11
N GLU A 198 -5.43 -3.58 20.38
CA GLU A 198 -5.58 -4.93 19.87
C GLU A 198 -5.31 -4.99 18.37
N ARG A 199 -5.03 -6.21 17.89
CA ARG A 199 -4.78 -6.49 16.48
C ARG A 199 -6.01 -6.10 15.65
N PRO A 200 -5.90 -5.18 14.68
CA PRO A 200 -7.03 -4.82 13.83
C PRO A 200 -7.33 -5.93 12.80
N PRO A 201 -8.54 -5.96 12.23
CA PRO A 201 -8.87 -6.84 11.12
C PRO A 201 -8.06 -6.49 9.86
N THR A 202 -7.96 -7.44 8.93
CA THR A 202 -7.30 -7.24 7.61
C THR A 202 -8.15 -7.86 6.51
N THR A 203 -8.38 -7.15 5.40
CA THR A 203 -9.40 -7.50 4.40
C THR A 203 -9.22 -8.90 3.81
N TRP A 204 -8.01 -9.27 3.40
CA TRP A 204 -7.76 -10.59 2.82
C TRP A 204 -7.87 -11.72 3.85
N ASN A 205 -7.45 -11.50 5.10
CA ASN A 205 -7.64 -12.48 6.17
C ASN A 205 -9.13 -12.68 6.50
N LEU A 206 -9.94 -11.61 6.47
CA LEU A 206 -11.39 -11.73 6.64
C LEU A 206 -12.04 -12.50 5.47
N SER A 207 -11.55 -12.30 4.25
CA SER A 207 -12.09 -12.94 3.05
C SER A 207 -11.72 -14.43 2.96
N ALA A 208 -10.47 -14.79 3.27
CA ALA A 208 -9.98 -16.16 3.25
C ALA A 208 -8.94 -16.39 4.38
N PRO A 209 -9.39 -16.65 5.62
CA PRO A 209 -8.52 -16.74 6.79
C PRO A 209 -7.55 -17.94 6.74
N ASN A 210 -7.87 -18.96 5.95
CA ASN A 210 -7.04 -20.12 5.68
C ASN A 210 -5.92 -19.85 4.66
N GLU A 211 -5.97 -18.72 3.93
CA GLU A 211 -5.01 -18.38 2.87
C GLU A 211 -4.09 -17.22 3.27
N TYR A 212 -4.64 -16.20 3.92
CA TYR A 212 -3.93 -14.94 4.19
C TYR A 212 -3.84 -14.67 5.69
N GLY A 213 -2.63 -14.71 6.24
CA GLY A 213 -2.37 -14.39 7.65
C GLY A 213 -2.11 -12.90 7.90
N PHE A 214 -2.20 -12.47 9.16
CA PHE A 214 -1.96 -11.07 9.55
C PHE A 214 -0.54 -10.58 9.20
N TYR A 215 0.50 -11.38 9.46
CA TYR A 215 1.88 -10.96 9.27
C TYR A 215 2.29 -10.92 7.79
N ALA A 216 1.93 -11.95 7.02
CA ALA A 216 2.16 -12.02 5.58
C ALA A 216 3.59 -11.69 5.13
N ASN A 217 4.60 -12.10 5.90
CA ASN A 217 6.00 -11.95 5.49
C ASN A 217 6.26 -12.82 4.25
N VAL A 218 7.00 -12.29 3.28
CA VAL A 218 7.42 -13.07 2.12
C VAL A 218 8.30 -14.22 2.62
N ASN A 219 7.90 -15.45 2.30
CA ASN A 219 8.63 -16.64 2.73
C ASN A 219 8.53 -17.73 1.64
N PRO A 220 9.63 -18.08 0.95
CA PRO A 220 9.61 -19.09 -0.11
C PRO A 220 9.43 -20.53 0.40
N HIS A 221 9.53 -20.74 1.72
CA HIS A 221 9.37 -22.06 2.36
C HIS A 221 7.96 -22.29 2.93
N VAL A 222 7.07 -21.30 2.84
CA VAL A 222 5.68 -21.40 3.28
C VAL A 222 4.79 -21.16 2.07
N ASP A 223 4.26 -22.26 1.53
CA ASP A 223 3.38 -22.23 0.37
C ASP A 223 2.04 -21.58 0.69
N HIS A 224 1.41 -21.03 -0.35
CA HIS A 224 0.01 -20.67 -0.31
C HIS A 224 -0.83 -21.94 -0.51
N PRO A 225 -2.05 -22.08 0.07
CA PRO A 225 -2.84 -23.31 -0.08
C PRO A 225 -3.13 -23.76 -1.51
N ARG A 226 -3.05 -22.84 -2.48
CA ARG A 226 -3.32 -23.08 -3.90
C ARG A 226 -2.09 -23.08 -4.80
N TRP A 227 -0.92 -22.66 -4.33
CA TRP A 227 0.32 -22.62 -5.13
C TRP A 227 1.57 -22.47 -4.26
N SER A 228 2.71 -22.94 -4.77
CA SER A 228 3.98 -22.76 -4.05
C SER A 228 4.47 -21.31 -4.08
N GLN A 229 5.12 -20.86 -3.00
CA GLN A 229 5.78 -19.55 -2.93
C GLN A 229 7.28 -19.61 -3.23
N ALA A 230 7.81 -20.79 -3.57
CA ALA A 230 9.24 -21.03 -3.79
C ALA A 230 9.83 -20.25 -4.98
N THR A 231 9.01 -19.90 -5.97
CA THR A 231 9.41 -19.12 -7.16
C THR A 231 8.48 -17.95 -7.39
N GLU A 232 8.88 -17.03 -8.26
CA GLU A 232 8.08 -15.88 -8.65
C GLU A 232 8.36 -15.46 -10.09
N ARG A 233 7.34 -14.89 -10.73
CA ARG A 233 7.43 -14.26 -12.05
C ARG A 233 7.81 -12.80 -11.88
N PHE A 234 9.05 -12.45 -12.23
CA PHE A 234 9.47 -11.06 -12.27
C PHE A 234 8.85 -10.34 -13.49
N ILE A 235 8.25 -9.18 -13.26
CA ILE A 235 7.70 -8.32 -14.31
C ILE A 235 8.81 -7.38 -14.82
N GLY A 236 9.49 -7.77 -15.90
CA GLY A 236 10.60 -7.02 -16.52
C GLY A 236 10.22 -6.37 -17.85
N SER A 237 11.21 -6.02 -18.68
CA SER A 237 11.01 -5.40 -20.02
C SER A 237 10.47 -6.36 -21.09
N GLY A 238 10.52 -7.68 -20.88
CA GLY A 238 9.93 -8.68 -21.78
C GLY A 238 8.66 -9.32 -21.19
N GLY A 239 7.51 -9.12 -21.85
CA GLY A 239 6.23 -9.83 -21.64
C GLY A 239 5.45 -9.59 -20.32
N ILE A 240 4.13 -9.84 -20.38
CA ILE A 240 3.02 -9.73 -19.40
C ILE A 240 2.01 -8.59 -19.70
N LEU A 241 2.27 -7.82 -20.74
CA LEU A 241 1.27 -7.38 -21.72
C LEU A 241 1.61 -8.05 -23.06
#